data_AF-A0A816QH08-F1
#
_entry.id   AF-A0A816QH08-F1
#
_cell.length_a   1.000
_cell.length_b   1.000
_cell.length_c   1.000
_cell.angle_alpha   90.00
_cell.angle_beta   90.00
_cell.angle_gamma   90.00
#
_symmetry.space_group_name_H-M   'P 1'
#
loop_
_entity.id
_entity.type
_entity.pdbx_description
1 polymer ?
#
loop_
_entity_poly.entity_id
_entity_poly.type
_entity_poly.pdbx_seq_one_letter_code
_entity_poly.pdbx_strand_id
1 'polypeptide(L)'
;MHLVYLVHVPSLIKRWCQDVDRSVVNSIDASLNQLRLPHNLNIPFLESVSNAGQWKAKNSRLFVLNVGVPIVTLHLPRLLASHFLLYSMVVKIFHAPESIEEINLTEQVMNYYCKTAPLIHNSSIEIFSLHAHIHLAQQVRRHGGLAHTSASAFESCIRFIQKKAHGSKHLGAQISYWIDLQTMIQTQQVKAPTIAAINVIKYILLLRKFSRSKGMF
;
A
#
# COMPACT_ATOMS: atom_id res chain seq x y z
N MET A 1 10.81 7.10 -2.25
CA MET A 1 9.43 6.63 -2.01
C MET A 1 8.86 6.97 -0.64
N HIS A 2 9.60 6.83 0.46
CA HIS A 2 9.08 7.29 1.76
C HIS A 2 8.70 8.76 1.78
N LEU A 3 9.45 9.62 1.08
CA LEU A 3 9.08 11.03 0.94
C LEU A 3 7.72 11.23 0.24
N VAL A 4 7.38 10.38 -0.73
CA VAL A 4 6.05 10.41 -1.38
C VAL A 4 4.99 9.93 -0.40
N TYR A 5 5.20 8.76 0.24
CA TYR A 5 4.15 8.06 0.98
C TYR A 5 3.99 8.44 2.46
N LEU A 6 5.06 8.81 3.14
CA LEU A 6 5.06 9.15 4.57
C LEU A 6 5.08 10.65 4.83
N VAL A 7 5.45 11.45 3.83
CA VAL A 7 5.62 12.90 3.99
C VAL A 7 4.56 13.60 3.15
N HIS A 8 4.74 13.62 1.82
CA HIS A 8 3.92 14.46 0.96
C HIS A 8 2.44 14.07 0.88
N VAL A 9 2.12 12.78 0.66
CA VAL A 9 0.72 12.33 0.55
C VAL A 9 -0.08 12.61 1.85
N PRO A 10 0.39 12.23 3.04
CA PRO A 10 -0.28 12.59 4.29
C PRO A 10 -0.49 14.10 4.47
N SER A 11 0.52 14.90 4.17
CA SER A 11 0.46 16.36 4.33
C SER A 11 -0.50 17.01 3.34
N LEU A 12 -0.56 16.50 2.11
CA LEU A 12 -1.52 16.90 1.09
C LEU A 12 -2.96 16.58 1.52
N ILE A 13 -3.21 15.36 2.00
CA ILE A 13 -4.55 14.95 2.47
C ILE A 13 -4.98 15.78 3.69
N LYS A 14 -4.07 15.99 4.65
CA LYS A 14 -4.32 16.85 5.81
C LYS A 14 -4.75 18.25 5.37
N ARG A 15 -4.14 18.79 4.32
CA ARG A 15 -4.48 20.11 3.78
C ARG A 15 -5.88 20.13 3.18
N TRP A 16 -6.25 19.13 2.38
CA TRP A 16 -7.62 19.05 1.88
C TRP A 16 -8.65 19.02 3.00
N CYS A 17 -8.39 18.25 4.06
CA CYS A 17 -9.28 18.18 5.22
C CYS A 17 -9.42 19.51 5.99
N GLN A 18 -8.48 20.46 5.82
CA GLN A 18 -8.58 21.81 6.37
C GLN A 18 -9.38 22.75 5.45
N ASP A 19 -9.32 22.50 4.14
CA ASP A 19 -9.91 23.38 3.12
C ASP A 19 -11.35 22.96 2.73
N VAL A 20 -11.81 21.76 3.13
CA VAL A 20 -13.17 21.26 2.85
C VAL A 20 -13.99 21.02 4.12
N ASP A 21 -15.31 21.04 3.97
CA ASP A 21 -16.24 20.78 5.06
C ASP A 21 -16.09 19.37 5.65
N ARG A 22 -16.40 19.24 6.94
CA ARG A 22 -16.35 17.95 7.64
C ARG A 22 -17.29 16.90 7.04
N SER A 23 -18.38 17.31 6.39
CA SER A 23 -19.28 16.40 5.66
C SER A 23 -18.56 15.72 4.49
N VAL A 24 -17.72 16.44 3.75
CA VAL A 24 -16.92 15.91 2.64
C VAL A 24 -15.88 14.92 3.16
N VAL A 25 -15.20 15.26 4.26
CA VAL A 25 -14.26 14.36 4.94
C VAL A 25 -14.94 13.03 5.31
N ASN A 26 -16.13 13.10 5.92
CA ASN A 26 -16.89 11.91 6.29
C ASN A 26 -17.31 11.07 5.07
N SER A 27 -17.68 11.71 3.95
CA SER A 27 -18.02 11.03 2.69
C SER A 27 -16.83 10.31 2.07
N ILE A 28 -15.63 10.90 2.17
CA ILE A 28 -14.37 10.27 1.76
C ILE A 28 -14.10 9.03 2.63
N ASP A 29 -14.18 9.16 3.95
CA ASP A 29 -13.98 8.04 4.88
C ASP A 29 -14.99 6.91 4.64
N ALA A 30 -16.27 7.25 4.42
CA ALA A 30 -17.30 6.27 4.07
C ALA A 30 -16.96 5.53 2.77
N SER A 31 -16.46 6.25 1.76
CA SER A 31 -16.04 5.66 0.49
C SER A 31 -14.85 4.72 0.68
N LEU A 32 -13.85 5.12 1.47
CA LEU A 32 -12.68 4.30 1.79
C LEU A 32 -13.08 3.01 2.54
N ASN A 33 -14.03 3.09 3.47
CA ASN A 33 -14.52 1.95 4.23
C ASN A 33 -15.34 0.96 3.37
N GLN A 34 -15.97 1.45 2.29
CA GLN A 34 -16.76 0.62 1.38
C GLN A 34 -15.93 0.01 0.23
N LEU A 35 -14.64 0.36 0.12
CA LEU A 35 -13.76 -0.17 -0.93
C LEU A 35 -13.66 -1.70 -0.86
N ARG A 36 -13.99 -2.34 -1.98
CA ARG A 36 -13.73 -3.77 -2.20
C ARG A 36 -12.54 -3.92 -3.14
N LEU A 37 -11.39 -4.28 -2.57
CA LEU A 37 -10.17 -4.48 -3.33
C LEU A 37 -9.82 -5.98 -3.42
N PRO A 38 -9.10 -6.39 -4.48
CA PRO A 38 -8.50 -7.72 -4.56
C PRO A 38 -7.69 -8.06 -3.31
N HIS A 39 -7.65 -9.34 -2.93
CA HIS A 39 -7.03 -9.80 -1.67
C HIS A 39 -5.57 -9.34 -1.46
N ASN A 40 -4.81 -9.21 -2.54
CA ASN A 40 -3.42 -8.76 -2.56
C ASN A 40 -3.25 -7.23 -2.36
N LEU A 41 -4.33 -6.46 -2.53
CA LEU A 41 -4.37 -5.01 -2.36
C LEU A 41 -5.23 -4.58 -1.17
N ASN A 42 -5.83 -5.53 -0.45
CA ASN A 42 -6.72 -5.25 0.67
C ASN A 42 -5.93 -4.75 1.88
N ILE A 43 -5.76 -3.43 1.95
CA ILE A 43 -5.15 -2.74 3.08
C ILE A 43 -6.24 -1.88 3.73
N PRO A 44 -6.67 -2.20 4.96
CA PRO A 44 -7.68 -1.41 5.63
C PRO A 44 -7.13 -0.02 5.99
N PHE A 45 -7.95 1.01 5.81
CA PHE A 45 -7.73 2.34 6.35
C PHE A 45 -8.32 2.37 7.76
N LEU A 46 -7.47 2.27 8.78
CA LEU A 46 -7.90 2.22 10.19
C LEU A 46 -8.19 3.61 10.76
N GLU A 47 -7.61 4.64 10.14
CA GLU A 47 -7.69 6.03 10.57
C GLU A 47 -8.38 6.85 9.48
N SER A 48 -9.20 7.81 9.91
CA SER A 48 -9.83 8.81 9.04
C SER A 48 -8.78 9.54 8.20
N VAL A 49 -9.16 10.02 7.01
CA VAL A 49 -8.33 10.90 6.17
C VAL A 49 -7.88 12.17 6.90
N SER A 50 -8.66 12.65 7.88
CA SER A 50 -8.25 13.76 8.75
C SER A 50 -6.98 13.47 9.55
N ASN A 51 -6.74 12.19 9.85
CA ASN A 51 -5.57 11.68 10.55
C ASN A 51 -4.58 10.96 9.60
N ALA A 52 -4.52 11.37 8.33
CA ALA A 52 -3.63 10.75 7.34
C ALA A 52 -2.14 10.71 7.75
N GLY A 53 -1.69 11.58 8.67
CA GLY A 53 -0.35 11.50 9.27
C GLY A 53 -0.06 10.20 10.03
N GLN A 54 -1.10 9.48 10.49
CA GLN A 54 -0.98 8.18 11.14
C GLN A 54 -1.00 7.01 10.15
N TRP A 55 -1.18 7.29 8.85
CA TRP A 55 -1.18 6.25 7.84
C TRP A 55 0.20 5.64 7.67
N LYS A 56 0.24 4.32 7.56
CA LYS A 56 1.45 3.61 7.16
C LYS A 56 1.74 3.88 5.69
N ALA A 57 3.01 3.79 5.27
CA ALA A 57 3.42 3.99 3.87
C ALA A 57 2.58 3.17 2.87
N LYS A 58 2.19 1.96 3.24
CA LYS A 58 1.32 1.09 2.43
C LYS A 58 -0.07 1.68 2.15
N ASN A 59 -0.65 2.42 3.10
CA ASN A 59 -1.96 3.07 2.97
C ASN A 59 -1.85 4.24 2.00
N SER A 60 -0.87 5.13 2.20
CA SER A 60 -0.60 6.23 1.28
C SER A 60 -0.24 5.76 -0.13
N ARG A 61 0.51 4.64 -0.25
CA ARG A 61 0.80 3.99 -1.53
C ARG A 61 -0.48 3.52 -2.22
N LEU A 62 -1.33 2.79 -1.50
CA LEU A 62 -2.61 2.32 -2.04
C LEU A 62 -3.47 3.51 -2.49
N PHE A 63 -3.52 4.56 -1.67
CA PHE A 63 -4.25 5.79 -1.95
C PHE A 63 -3.75 6.45 -3.24
N VAL A 64 -2.47 6.83 -3.32
CA VAL A 64 -1.96 7.58 -4.48
C VAL A 64 -1.93 6.76 -5.77
N LEU A 65 -1.70 5.44 -5.69
CA LEU A 65 -1.58 4.59 -6.88
C LEU A 65 -2.89 3.97 -7.34
N ASN A 66 -3.90 3.79 -6.49
CA ASN A 66 -5.07 2.98 -6.88
C ASN A 66 -6.40 3.66 -6.58
N VAL A 67 -6.63 4.06 -5.33
CA VAL A 67 -7.99 4.41 -4.88
C VAL A 67 -8.24 5.90 -4.71
N GLY A 68 -7.19 6.70 -4.58
CA GLY A 68 -7.30 8.11 -4.26
C GLY A 68 -7.97 8.91 -5.38
N VAL A 69 -7.62 8.66 -6.65
CA VAL A 69 -8.17 9.41 -7.79
C VAL A 69 -9.70 9.33 -7.84
N PRO A 70 -10.35 8.15 -7.92
CA PRO A 70 -11.81 8.09 -8.01
C PRO A 70 -12.50 8.71 -6.79
N ILE A 71 -11.92 8.57 -5.61
CA ILE A 71 -12.46 9.14 -4.36
C ILE A 71 -12.38 10.67 -4.39
N VAL A 72 -11.21 11.21 -4.71
CA VAL A 72 -10.97 12.65 -4.75
C VAL A 72 -11.80 13.33 -5.83
N THR A 73 -11.96 12.71 -7.01
CA THR A 73 -12.81 13.26 -8.08
C THR A 73 -14.29 13.29 -7.73
N LEU A 74 -14.75 12.42 -6.83
CA LEU A 74 -16.15 12.35 -6.41
C LEU A 74 -16.48 13.40 -5.34
N HIS A 75 -15.52 13.70 -4.46
CA HIS A 75 -15.78 14.44 -3.21
C HIS A 75 -15.11 15.81 -3.14
N LEU A 76 -13.93 16.00 -3.76
CA LEU A 76 -13.19 17.26 -3.64
C LEU A 76 -13.56 18.26 -4.75
N PRO A 77 -13.38 19.57 -4.50
CA PRO A 77 -13.47 20.59 -5.53
C PRO A 77 -12.60 20.27 -6.75
N ARG A 78 -13.12 20.59 -7.94
CA ARG A 78 -12.50 20.23 -9.23
C ARG A 78 -11.02 20.60 -9.33
N LEU A 79 -10.62 21.75 -8.79
CA LEU A 79 -9.24 22.22 -8.81
C LEU A 79 -8.30 21.36 -7.96
N LEU A 80 -8.72 20.98 -6.74
CA LEU A 80 -7.92 20.09 -5.88
C LEU A 80 -7.84 18.70 -6.49
N ALA A 81 -8.97 18.22 -7.04
CA ALA A 81 -9.04 16.91 -7.65
C ALA A 81 -8.17 16.78 -8.91
N SER A 82 -8.19 17.78 -9.79
CA SER A 82 -7.34 17.78 -11.00
C SER A 82 -5.86 17.86 -10.65
N HIS A 83 -5.48 18.65 -9.64
CA HIS A 83 -4.10 18.75 -9.20
C HIS A 83 -3.59 17.46 -8.55
N PHE A 84 -4.45 16.77 -7.78
CA PHE A 84 -4.12 15.44 -7.28
C PHE A 84 -4.05 14.38 -8.38
N LEU A 85 -4.91 14.46 -9.39
CA LEU A 85 -4.85 13.56 -10.55
C LEU A 85 -3.50 13.66 -11.26
N LEU A 86 -3.01 14.89 -11.50
CA LEU A 86 -1.68 15.13 -12.07
C LEU A 86 -0.58 14.46 -11.22
N TYR A 87 -0.64 14.66 -9.90
CA TYR A 87 0.32 14.06 -8.99
C TYR A 87 0.27 12.53 -8.98
N SER A 88 -0.94 11.96 -8.88
CA SER A 88 -1.16 10.51 -8.90
C SER A 88 -0.64 9.90 -10.20
N MET A 89 -0.90 10.55 -11.34
CA MET A 89 -0.39 10.13 -12.65
C MET A 89 1.13 10.13 -12.68
N VAL A 90 1.77 11.21 -12.23
CA VAL A 90 3.22 11.32 -12.18
C VAL A 90 3.84 10.22 -11.32
N VAL A 91 3.31 10.00 -10.11
CA VAL A 91 3.80 8.96 -9.20
C VAL A 91 3.61 7.56 -9.81
N LYS A 92 2.51 7.32 -10.53
CA LYS A 92 2.25 6.05 -11.23
C LYS A 92 3.26 5.80 -12.35
N ILE A 93 3.50 6.77 -13.22
CA ILE A 93 4.45 6.61 -14.34
C ILE A 93 5.86 6.41 -13.80
N PHE A 94 6.30 7.23 -12.84
CA PHE A 94 7.59 7.00 -12.18
C PHE A 94 7.65 5.66 -11.43
N HIS A 95 6.52 5.07 -11.03
CA HIS A 95 6.50 3.75 -10.38
C HIS A 95 7.03 2.64 -11.29
N ALA A 96 6.58 2.64 -12.54
CA ALA A 96 6.93 1.63 -13.54
C ALA A 96 6.98 2.30 -14.93
N PRO A 97 8.03 3.08 -15.22
CA PRO A 97 8.16 3.75 -16.52
C PRO A 97 8.47 2.71 -17.61
N GLU A 98 7.88 2.88 -18.78
CA GLU A 98 8.08 2.00 -19.93
C GLU A 98 9.19 2.51 -20.86
N SER A 99 9.44 3.82 -20.88
CA SER A 99 10.47 4.44 -21.73
C SER A 99 11.12 5.68 -21.12
N ILE A 100 12.22 6.15 -21.72
CA ILE A 100 12.89 7.39 -21.32
C ILE A 100 12.05 8.62 -21.68
N GLU A 101 11.27 8.55 -22.77
CA GLU A 101 10.36 9.58 -23.20
C GLU A 101 9.24 9.79 -22.18
N GLU A 102 8.70 8.70 -21.60
CA GLU A 102 7.73 8.78 -20.50
C GLU A 102 8.34 9.47 -19.28
N ILE A 103 9.58 9.16 -18.92
CA ILE A 103 10.26 9.81 -17.79
C ILE A 103 10.43 11.30 -18.07
N ASN A 104 10.83 11.68 -19.29
CA ASN A 104 11.02 13.08 -19.69
C ASN A 104 9.71 13.86 -19.65
N LEU A 105 8.63 13.30 -20.20
CA LEU A 105 7.30 13.92 -20.13
C LEU A 105 6.85 14.06 -18.67
N THR A 106 7.01 13.00 -17.89
CA THR A 106 6.59 12.97 -16.49
C THR A 106 7.37 13.95 -15.62
N GLU A 107 8.65 14.18 -15.92
CA GLU A 107 9.46 15.23 -15.28
C GLU A 107 8.89 16.62 -15.55
N GLN A 108 8.45 16.92 -16.77
CA GLN A 108 7.81 18.19 -17.10
C GLN A 108 6.51 18.38 -16.31
N VAL A 109 5.69 17.33 -16.24
CA VAL A 109 4.44 17.34 -15.45
C VAL A 109 4.72 17.48 -13.96
N MET A 110 5.75 16.82 -13.43
CA MET A 110 6.16 16.95 -12.03
C MET A 110 6.63 18.37 -11.71
N ASN A 111 7.41 18.98 -12.60
CA ASN A 111 7.86 20.36 -12.44
C ASN A 111 6.69 21.33 -12.47
N TYR A 112 5.70 21.10 -13.34
CA TYR A 112 4.45 21.87 -13.34
C TYR A 112 3.68 21.70 -12.03
N TYR A 113 3.54 20.47 -11.53
CA TYR A 113 2.92 20.18 -10.25
C TYR A 113 3.62 20.95 -9.12
N CYS A 114 4.95 20.87 -9.02
CA CYS A 114 5.72 21.54 -7.96
C CYS A 114 5.59 23.07 -8.02
N LYS A 115 5.56 23.67 -9.22
CA LYS A 115 5.38 25.11 -9.41
C LYS A 115 3.98 25.60 -9.01
N THR A 116 2.96 24.79 -9.25
CA THR A 116 1.55 25.16 -9.01
C THR A 116 1.04 24.74 -7.64
N ALA A 117 1.68 23.79 -6.97
CA ALA A 117 1.27 23.28 -5.67
C ALA A 117 1.09 24.37 -4.59
N PRO A 118 2.00 25.37 -4.45
CA PRO A 118 1.83 26.45 -3.48
C PRO A 118 0.62 27.36 -3.77
N LEU A 119 0.23 27.49 -5.04
CA LEU A 119 -0.91 28.31 -5.46
C LEU A 119 -2.24 27.61 -5.15
N ILE A 120 -2.26 26.28 -5.23
CA ILE A 120 -3.48 25.47 -5.10
C ILE A 120 -3.70 25.03 -3.65
N HIS A 121 -2.64 24.63 -2.94
CA HIS A 121 -2.71 24.07 -1.58
C HIS A 121 -2.17 25.02 -0.50
N ASN A 122 -2.01 26.31 -0.84
CA ASN A 122 -1.33 27.35 -0.05
C ASN A 122 0.21 27.21 -0.01
N SER A 123 0.89 28.35 0.14
CA SER A 123 2.34 28.53 0.23
C SER A 123 3.02 27.71 1.34
N SER A 124 2.26 27.29 2.35
CA SER A 124 2.73 26.44 3.45
C SER A 124 2.83 24.95 3.10
N ILE A 125 2.50 24.55 1.86
CA ILE A 125 2.75 23.17 1.41
C ILE A 125 4.23 22.82 1.59
N GLU A 126 4.52 21.58 1.98
CA GLU A 126 5.86 21.16 2.42
C GLU A 126 6.94 21.41 1.37
N ILE A 127 7.65 22.54 1.48
CA ILE A 127 8.68 23.02 0.56
C ILE A 127 9.77 21.95 0.36
N PHE A 128 10.20 21.31 1.45
CA PHE A 128 11.20 20.24 1.39
C PHE A 128 10.71 19.06 0.56
N SER A 129 9.45 18.64 0.76
CA SER A 129 8.88 17.54 -0.01
C SER A 129 8.86 17.91 -1.49
N LEU A 130 8.37 19.11 -1.85
CA LEU A 130 8.31 19.57 -3.24
C LEU A 130 9.70 19.66 -3.87
N HIS A 131 10.70 20.16 -3.16
CA HIS A 131 12.08 20.19 -3.64
C HIS A 131 12.59 18.78 -3.97
N ALA A 132 12.34 17.81 -3.09
CA ALA A 132 12.75 16.44 -3.34
C ALA A 132 12.05 15.79 -4.56
N HIS A 133 10.82 16.21 -4.88
CA HIS A 133 10.10 15.71 -6.06
C HIS A 133 10.74 16.11 -7.39
N ILE A 134 11.43 17.27 -7.45
CA ILE A 134 12.17 17.72 -8.64
C ILE A 134 13.27 16.72 -9.00
N HIS A 135 13.85 16.05 -8.01
CA HIS A 135 14.92 15.07 -8.23
C HIS A 135 14.41 13.67 -8.60
N LEU A 136 13.09 13.39 -8.53
CA LEU A 136 12.57 12.04 -8.75
C LEU A 136 12.83 11.51 -10.15
N ALA A 137 12.69 12.35 -11.18
CA ALA A 137 12.98 11.93 -12.55
C ALA A 137 14.44 11.44 -12.68
N GLN A 138 15.39 12.19 -12.12
CA GLN A 138 16.79 11.80 -12.14
C GLN A 138 17.07 10.51 -11.36
N GLN A 139 16.37 10.31 -10.23
CA GLN A 139 16.45 9.05 -9.48
C GLN A 139 15.93 7.87 -10.30
N VAL A 140 14.81 8.05 -11.00
CA VAL A 140 14.22 7.02 -11.87
C VAL A 140 15.15 6.69 -13.04
N ARG A 141 15.78 7.68 -13.68
CA ARG A 141 16.76 7.46 -14.76
C ARG A 141 17.98 6.65 -14.29
N ARG A 142 18.48 6.93 -13.08
CA ARG A 142 19.71 6.31 -12.55
C ARG A 142 19.49 4.93 -11.96
N HIS A 143 18.32 4.69 -11.38
CA HIS A 143 18.08 3.52 -10.54
C HIS A 143 16.90 2.66 -11.01
N GLY A 144 16.16 3.09 -12.04
CA GLY A 144 14.96 2.44 -12.53
C GLY A 144 13.69 2.90 -11.81
N GLY A 145 12.55 2.31 -12.20
CA GLY A 145 11.23 2.66 -11.67
C GLY A 145 11.14 2.62 -10.14
N LEU A 146 10.32 3.51 -9.57
CA LEU A 146 10.15 3.62 -8.12
C LEU A 146 9.62 2.34 -7.47
N ALA A 147 8.99 1.43 -8.22
CA ALA A 147 8.60 0.12 -7.72
C ALA A 147 9.81 -0.70 -7.24
N HIS A 148 10.90 -0.68 -8.00
CA HIS A 148 12.11 -1.47 -7.77
C HIS A 148 13.07 -0.80 -6.78
N THR A 149 13.07 0.53 -6.74
CA THR A 149 13.98 1.31 -5.89
C THR A 149 13.37 1.67 -4.54
N SER A 150 12.13 1.27 -4.28
CA SER A 150 11.48 1.50 -2.98
C SER A 150 11.94 0.52 -1.91
N ALA A 151 12.00 1.00 -0.67
CA ALA A 151 12.20 0.14 0.51
C ALA A 151 11.01 -0.80 0.79
N SER A 152 9.93 -0.77 -0.01
CA SER A 152 8.71 -1.56 0.25
C SER A 152 8.98 -3.07 0.26
N ALA A 153 9.87 -3.55 -0.63
CA ALA A 153 10.25 -4.96 -0.69
C ALA A 153 11.04 -5.37 0.57
N PHE A 154 11.95 -4.51 1.00
CA PHE A 154 12.75 -4.71 2.21
C PHE A 154 11.87 -4.71 3.48
N GLU A 155 10.96 -3.75 3.63
CA GLU A 155 10.01 -3.71 4.75
C GLU A 155 9.12 -4.96 4.79
N SER A 156 8.70 -5.43 3.62
CA SER A 156 7.91 -6.66 3.51
C SER A 156 8.74 -7.88 3.94
N CYS A 157 10.01 -7.93 3.56
CA CYS A 157 10.95 -8.97 3.95
C CYS A 157 11.21 -8.96 5.47
N ILE A 158 11.45 -7.79 6.07
CA ILE A 158 11.61 -7.66 7.53
C ILE A 158 10.38 -8.23 8.25
N ARG A 159 9.17 -7.85 7.82
CA ARG A 159 7.94 -8.36 8.43
C ARG A 159 7.82 -9.88 8.27
N PHE A 160 8.21 -10.42 7.12
CA PHE A 160 8.24 -11.87 6.87
C PHE A 160 9.20 -12.58 7.83
N ILE A 161 10.39 -12.03 8.05
CA ILE A 161 11.40 -12.57 8.99
C ILE A 161 10.90 -12.48 10.43
N GLN A 162 10.35 -11.34 10.84
CA GLN A 162 9.83 -11.12 12.20
C GLN A 162 8.75 -12.13 12.59
N LYS A 163 7.90 -12.55 11.64
CA LYS A 163 6.87 -13.58 11.90
C LYS A 163 7.44 -14.96 12.20
N LYS A 164 8.70 -15.22 11.86
CA LYS A 164 9.42 -16.48 12.09
C LYS A 164 10.32 -16.44 13.33
N ALA A 165 10.46 -15.27 13.94
CA ALA A 165 11.23 -15.05 15.16
C ALA A 165 10.28 -15.08 16.37
N HIS A 166 10.31 -16.18 17.14
CA HIS A 166 9.49 -16.38 18.33
C HIS A 166 10.34 -16.32 19.60
N GLY A 167 10.15 -15.30 20.43
CA GLY A 167 10.93 -15.10 21.66
C GLY A 167 12.26 -14.36 21.42
N SER A 168 13.23 -14.50 22.32
CA SER A 168 14.47 -13.68 22.33
C SER A 168 15.77 -14.46 22.15
N LYS A 169 15.73 -15.80 22.19
CA LYS A 169 16.93 -16.65 22.12
C LYS A 169 17.00 -17.39 20.78
N HIS A 170 18.22 -17.53 20.25
CA HIS A 170 18.50 -18.31 19.02
C HIS A 170 17.69 -17.89 17.79
N LEU A 171 17.42 -16.59 17.63
CA LEU A 171 16.54 -16.06 16.57
C LEU A 171 16.91 -16.54 15.17
N GLY A 172 18.21 -16.58 14.84
CA GLY A 172 18.68 -17.06 13.54
C GLY A 172 18.29 -18.52 13.25
N ALA A 173 18.40 -19.41 14.25
CA ALA A 173 18.02 -20.82 14.10
C ALA A 173 16.51 -20.97 13.91
N GLN A 174 15.70 -20.18 14.62
CA GLN A 174 14.24 -20.20 14.45
C GLN A 174 13.83 -19.74 13.06
N ILE A 175 14.42 -18.63 12.59
CA ILE A 175 14.14 -18.09 11.26
C ILE A 175 14.53 -19.13 10.19
N SER A 176 15.73 -19.73 10.28
CA SER A 176 16.18 -20.78 9.35
C SER A 176 15.19 -21.93 9.31
N TYR A 177 14.87 -22.51 10.48
CA TYR A 177 13.95 -23.64 10.59
C TYR A 177 12.60 -23.38 9.90
N TRP A 178 11.99 -22.21 10.13
CA TRP A 178 10.70 -21.87 9.52
C TRP A 178 10.79 -21.59 8.02
N ILE A 179 11.91 -21.03 7.53
CA ILE A 179 12.14 -20.85 6.09
C ILE A 179 12.30 -22.23 5.44
N ASP A 180 13.16 -23.08 5.99
CA ASP A 180 13.42 -24.42 5.48
C ASP A 180 12.13 -25.25 5.41
N LEU A 181 11.34 -25.24 6.48
CA LEU A 181 10.04 -25.93 6.54
C LEU A 181 9.08 -25.39 5.47
N GLN A 182 9.00 -24.07 5.30
CA GLN A 182 8.14 -23.45 4.28
C GLN A 182 8.59 -23.83 2.85
N THR A 183 9.90 -23.82 2.58
CA THR A 183 10.48 -24.23 1.30
C THR A 183 10.25 -25.71 1.04
N MET A 184 10.38 -26.58 2.05
CA MET A 184 10.08 -28.01 1.94
C MET A 184 8.60 -28.24 1.59
N ILE A 185 7.66 -27.56 2.25
CA ILE A 185 6.22 -27.67 1.92
C ILE A 185 5.95 -27.22 0.48
N GLN A 186 6.54 -26.10 0.06
CA GLN A 186 6.34 -25.55 -1.29
C GLN A 186 6.94 -26.45 -2.37
N THR A 187 8.10 -27.05 -2.11
CA THR A 187 8.76 -27.98 -3.05
C THR A 187 8.10 -29.36 -3.06
N GLN A 188 7.48 -29.80 -1.95
CA GLN A 188 6.73 -31.06 -1.89
C GLN A 188 5.30 -30.96 -2.44
N GLN A 189 4.74 -29.78 -2.65
CA GLN A 189 3.45 -29.60 -3.32
C GLN A 189 3.55 -29.57 -4.86
N VAL A 190 4.05 -30.64 -5.48
CA VAL A 190 3.54 -31.15 -6.77
C VAL A 190 3.68 -32.67 -6.82
N LYS A 191 2.91 -33.36 -5.98
CA LYS A 191 2.26 -34.63 -6.32
C LYS A 191 0.98 -34.65 -5.51
N ALA A 192 -0.12 -34.23 -6.12
CA ALA A 192 -1.43 -34.59 -5.59
C ALA A 192 -1.40 -36.12 -5.42
N PRO A 193 -1.66 -36.68 -4.23
CA PRO A 193 -1.78 -38.12 -4.11
C PRO A 193 -2.95 -38.52 -5.01
N THR A 194 -2.66 -39.24 -6.09
CA THR A 194 -3.65 -39.95 -6.89
C THR A 194 -4.20 -41.09 -6.03
N ILE A 195 -4.97 -40.75 -5.01
CA ILE A 195 -5.63 -41.73 -4.15
C ILE A 195 -7.11 -41.37 -4.19
N ALA A 196 -7.85 -42.26 -4.84
CA ALA A 196 -9.29 -42.35 -4.97
C ALA A 196 -10.06 -41.56 -3.90
N ALA A 197 -10.91 -40.63 -4.39
CA ALA A 197 -12.00 -39.96 -3.70
C ALA A 197 -12.27 -40.43 -2.25
N ILE A 198 -11.46 -39.96 -1.29
CA ILE A 198 -11.81 -40.09 0.12
C ILE A 198 -12.88 -39.04 0.39
N ASN A 199 -14.10 -39.54 0.55
CA ASN A 199 -15.31 -38.77 0.79
C ASN A 199 -15.14 -37.91 2.06
N VAL A 200 -14.70 -36.66 1.88
CA VAL A 200 -14.35 -35.67 2.93
C VAL A 200 -15.46 -35.52 3.98
N ILE A 201 -16.70 -35.78 3.58
CA ILE A 201 -17.89 -35.80 4.45
C ILE A 201 -17.77 -36.82 5.59
N LYS A 202 -17.18 -38.01 5.36
CA LYS A 202 -17.00 -39.03 6.41
C LYS A 202 -16.00 -38.60 7.49
N TYR A 203 -14.95 -37.86 7.11
CA TYR A 203 -13.93 -37.41 8.05
C TYR A 203 -14.44 -36.26 8.94
N ILE A 204 -15.23 -35.35 8.37
CA ILE A 204 -15.89 -34.26 9.12
C ILE A 204 -16.93 -34.82 10.11
N LEU A 205 -17.65 -35.89 9.75
CA LEU A 205 -18.60 -36.55 10.65
C LEU A 205 -17.93 -37.31 11.80
N LEU A 206 -16.75 -37.89 11.58
CA LEU A 206 -15.96 -38.56 12.63
C LEU A 206 -15.44 -37.57 13.68
N LEU A 207 -14.99 -36.39 13.25
CA LEU A 207 -14.52 -35.33 14.16
C LEU A 207 -15.66 -34.75 15.01
N ARG A 208 -16.88 -34.64 14.46
CA ARG A 208 -18.07 -34.23 15.21
C ARG A 208 -18.53 -35.26 16.25
N LYS A 209 -18.34 -36.56 16.01
CA LYS A 209 -18.65 -37.62 16.99
C LYS A 209 -17.67 -37.63 18.17
N PHE A 210 -16.38 -37.35 17.92
CA PHE A 210 -15.36 -37.27 18.96
C PHE A 210 -15.51 -36.05 19.88
N SER A 211 -16.01 -34.92 19.36
CA SER A 211 -16.26 -33.71 20.16
C SER A 211 -17.42 -33.84 21.16
N ARG A 212 -18.39 -34.74 20.93
CA ARG A 212 -19.53 -34.93 21.84
C ARG A 212 -19.29 -35.88 23.00
N SER A 213 -18.19 -36.66 23.01
CA SER A 213 -17.92 -37.64 24.07
C SER A 213 -17.04 -37.12 25.22
N LYS A 214 -16.54 -35.88 25.15
CA LYS A 214 -15.68 -35.26 26.18
C LYS A 214 -16.39 -34.23 27.06
N GLY A 215 -17.69 -34.38 27.25
CA GLY A 215 -18.51 -33.52 28.11
C GLY A 215 -19.38 -34.34 29.06
N MET A 216 -18.77 -35.22 29.85
CA MET A 216 -19.37 -35.77 31.06
C MET A 216 -18.24 -36.34 31.92
N PHE A 217 -17.83 -35.54 32.91
CA PHE A 217 -17.24 -35.85 34.22
C PHE A 217 -16.54 -34.58 34.72
#